data_AF-A0A497GET0-F1
#
_entry.id   AF-A0A497GET0-F1
#
_cell.length_a   1.000
_cell.length_b   1.000
_cell.length_c   1.000
_cell.angle_alpha   90.00
_cell.angle_beta   90.00
_cell.angle_gamma   90.00
#
_symmetry.space_group_name_H-M   'P 1'
#
loop_
_entity.id
_entity.type
_entity.pdbx_description
1 polymer ?
#
loop_
_entity_poly.entity_id
_entity_poly.type
_entity_poly.pdbx_seq_one_letter_code
_entity_poly.pdbx_strand_id
1 'polypeptide(L)'
;MPYYALLEPTGDESYDLFLLYKARKYKSFFHGTYYLPKRRELRPVFRIPHEVRDDVFEVIPASELEDSYKMLCVACGRCCALNSGAFAFEDELLRISEKLGVPPAFPSREVVVRRVGRLRVYELGVERGGRCYFYRGEGCMVEREGSWRLKPIICLIHFCSLFAERRGKFYIKVGVKRLEGRFLPIYREVSPSELERIVEEARRRVRRLYVRSLSS
;
A
#
# COMPACT_ATOMS: atom_id res chain seq x y z
N MET A 1 2.57 -23.53 5.05
CA MET A 1 2.02 -22.31 5.70
C MET A 1 0.95 -21.74 4.79
N PRO A 2 -0.27 -21.49 5.29
CA PRO A 2 -1.35 -20.93 4.50
C PRO A 2 -1.08 -19.47 4.10
N TYR A 3 -1.64 -19.08 2.96
CA TYR A 3 -1.72 -17.69 2.53
C TYR A 3 -3.14 -17.18 2.78
N TYR A 4 -3.23 -15.98 3.35
CA TYR A 4 -4.50 -15.33 3.67
C TYR A 4 -4.59 -14.03 2.89
N ALA A 5 -5.61 -13.91 2.04
CA ALA A 5 -5.92 -12.67 1.34
C ALA A 5 -6.96 -11.87 2.11
N LEU A 6 -6.69 -10.59 2.35
CA LEU A 6 -7.68 -9.67 2.93
C LEU A 6 -8.86 -9.53 1.97
N LEU A 7 -10.11 -9.60 2.44
CA LEU A 7 -11.35 -9.50 1.64
C LEU A 7 -11.39 -8.27 0.70
N GLU A 8 -12.17 -8.34 -0.37
CA GLU A 8 -12.29 -7.24 -1.34
C GLU A 8 -12.98 -6.04 -0.67
N PRO A 9 -12.45 -4.81 -0.83
CA PRO A 9 -13.16 -3.62 -0.39
C PRO A 9 -14.47 -3.47 -1.18
N THR A 10 -15.48 -2.90 -0.53
CA THR A 10 -16.81 -2.69 -1.13
C THR A 10 -17.02 -1.24 -1.57
N GLY A 11 -16.15 -0.33 -1.15
CA GLY A 11 -16.35 1.12 -1.27
C GLY A 11 -17.18 1.70 -0.12
N ASP A 12 -17.78 0.86 0.74
CA ASP A 12 -18.33 1.31 2.02
C ASP A 12 -17.18 1.58 3.00
N GLU A 13 -17.05 2.83 3.43
CA GLU A 13 -15.96 3.26 4.29
C GLU A 13 -15.89 2.48 5.61
N SER A 14 -17.04 2.15 6.21
CA SER A 14 -17.08 1.43 7.49
C SER A 14 -16.54 0.01 7.34
N TYR A 15 -16.93 -0.69 6.27
CA TYR A 15 -16.44 -2.03 5.96
C TYR A 15 -14.96 -2.02 5.54
N ASP A 16 -14.56 -1.10 4.68
CA ASP A 16 -13.19 -1.04 4.18
C ASP A 16 -12.21 -0.71 5.34
N LEU A 17 -12.57 0.21 6.23
CA LEU A 17 -11.80 0.46 7.46
C LEU A 17 -11.82 -0.73 8.42
N PHE A 18 -12.92 -1.48 8.51
CA PHE A 18 -12.98 -2.70 9.31
C PHE A 18 -11.95 -3.73 8.85
N LEU A 19 -11.85 -3.98 7.53
CA LEU A 19 -10.84 -4.87 6.94
C LEU A 19 -9.43 -4.44 7.35
N LEU A 20 -9.10 -3.16 7.13
CA LEU A 20 -7.77 -2.62 7.43
C LEU A 20 -7.46 -2.64 8.92
N TYR A 21 -8.44 -2.31 9.75
CA TYR A 21 -8.31 -2.32 11.20
C TYR A 21 -7.95 -3.74 11.67
N LYS A 22 -8.67 -4.76 11.23
CA LYS A 22 -8.34 -6.15 11.60
C LYS A 22 -6.98 -6.59 11.03
N ALA A 23 -6.70 -6.29 9.77
CA ALA A 23 -5.45 -6.66 9.10
C ALA A 23 -4.20 -6.07 9.76
N ARG A 24 -4.29 -4.90 10.40
CA ARG A 24 -3.13 -4.23 11.00
C ARG A 24 -2.42 -5.06 12.08
N LYS A 25 -3.12 -5.99 12.73
CA LYS A 25 -2.53 -6.92 13.72
C LYS A 25 -1.54 -7.90 13.10
N TYR A 26 -1.66 -8.13 11.79
CA TYR A 26 -0.89 -9.12 11.04
C TYR A 26 0.19 -8.51 10.15
N LYS A 27 0.48 -7.21 10.28
CA LYS A 27 1.47 -6.49 9.43
C LYS A 27 2.83 -7.17 9.32
N SER A 28 3.31 -7.79 10.40
CA SER A 28 4.58 -8.53 10.42
C SER A 28 4.59 -9.73 9.46
N PHE A 29 3.42 -10.26 9.13
CA PHE A 29 3.21 -11.39 8.21
C PHE A 29 2.78 -10.94 6.82
N PHE A 30 2.75 -9.63 6.54
CA PHE A 30 2.42 -9.13 5.21
C PHE A 30 3.41 -9.68 4.18
N HIS A 31 2.89 -10.39 3.18
CA HIS A 31 3.70 -11.03 2.16
C HIS A 31 3.87 -10.16 0.92
N GLY A 32 2.83 -9.38 0.60
CA GLY A 32 2.74 -8.48 -0.54
C GLY A 32 1.31 -8.37 -1.02
N THR A 33 1.06 -7.47 -1.95
CA THR A 33 -0.23 -7.43 -2.63
C THR A 33 -0.10 -8.02 -4.03
N TYR A 34 -1.11 -8.79 -4.43
CA TYR A 34 -1.12 -9.54 -5.67
C TYR A 34 -2.26 -9.09 -6.55
N TYR A 35 -2.01 -8.92 -7.84
CA TYR A 35 -3.07 -8.97 -8.85
C TYR A 35 -3.29 -10.43 -9.23
N LEU A 36 -4.47 -10.94 -8.89
CA LEU A 36 -4.91 -12.32 -9.12
C LEU A 36 -5.59 -12.39 -10.49
N PRO A 37 -4.93 -12.88 -11.57
CA PRO A 37 -5.45 -12.72 -12.93
C PRO A 37 -6.75 -13.49 -13.19
N LYS A 38 -6.91 -14.66 -12.55
CA LYS A 38 -8.12 -15.50 -12.67
C LYS A 38 -9.35 -14.82 -12.06
N ARG A 39 -9.15 -14.10 -10.94
CA ARG A 39 -10.19 -13.37 -10.21
C ARG A 39 -10.35 -11.92 -10.67
N ARG A 40 -9.36 -11.39 -11.40
CA ARG A 40 -9.32 -10.02 -11.93
C ARG A 40 -9.38 -8.95 -10.83
N GLU A 41 -8.67 -9.17 -9.73
CA GLU A 41 -8.69 -8.31 -8.53
C GLU A 41 -7.29 -8.14 -7.91
N LEU A 42 -7.12 -7.09 -7.11
CA LEU A 42 -5.91 -6.81 -6.33
C LEU A 42 -6.16 -7.13 -4.86
N ARG A 43 -5.41 -8.08 -4.27
CA ARG A 43 -5.64 -8.53 -2.89
C ARG A 43 -4.37 -8.51 -2.05
N PRO A 44 -4.33 -7.79 -0.91
CA PRO A 44 -3.24 -7.87 0.05
C PRO A 44 -3.17 -9.28 0.64
N VAL A 45 -1.98 -9.89 0.63
CA VAL A 45 -1.76 -11.26 1.08
C VAL A 45 -0.82 -11.29 2.27
N PHE A 46 -1.14 -12.14 3.23
CA PHE A 46 -0.38 -12.38 4.45
C PHE A 46 0.00 -13.87 4.53
N ARG A 47 1.21 -14.16 4.99
CA ARG A 47 1.70 -15.54 5.20
C ARG A 47 1.82 -15.79 6.70
N ILE A 48 0.73 -16.23 7.31
CA ILE A 48 0.58 -16.31 8.77
C ILE A 48 0.81 -17.78 9.21
N PRO A 49 1.68 -18.04 10.21
CA PRO A 49 2.03 -19.40 10.62
C PRO A 49 0.94 -20.13 11.40
N HIS A 50 -0.11 -19.43 11.84
CA HIS A 50 -1.19 -19.95 12.67
C HIS A 50 -2.56 -19.71 12.03
N GLU A 51 -3.58 -20.35 12.58
CA GLU A 51 -4.97 -20.15 12.18
C GLU A 51 -5.42 -18.72 12.51
N VAL A 52 -6.04 -18.06 11.52
CA VAL A 52 -6.60 -16.73 11.68
C VAL A 52 -8.11 -16.85 11.88
N ARG A 53 -8.59 -16.41 13.06
CA ARG A 53 -10.03 -16.40 13.39
C ARG A 53 -10.76 -15.12 12.97
N ASP A 54 -10.04 -14.15 12.41
CA ASP A 54 -10.66 -12.92 11.92
C ASP A 54 -11.38 -13.17 10.58
N ASP A 55 -12.61 -12.69 10.50
CA ASP A 55 -13.56 -12.79 9.40
C ASP A 55 -13.24 -11.86 8.20
N VAL A 56 -12.00 -11.37 8.15
CA VAL A 56 -11.54 -10.43 7.11
C VAL A 56 -10.60 -11.08 6.10
N PHE A 57 -10.31 -12.37 6.27
CA PHE A 57 -9.40 -13.10 5.41
C PHE A 57 -10.08 -14.29 4.75
N GLU A 58 -9.66 -14.57 3.52
CA GLU A 58 -9.89 -15.85 2.85
C GLU A 58 -8.56 -16.57 2.63
N VAL A 59 -8.57 -17.91 2.67
CA VAL A 59 -7.39 -18.71 2.37
C VAL A 59 -7.22 -18.79 0.86
N ILE A 60 -6.03 -18.46 0.36
CA ILE A 60 -5.68 -18.57 -1.07
C ILE A 60 -4.65 -19.69 -1.29
N PRO A 61 -4.86 -20.58 -2.29
CA PRO A 61 -3.87 -21.59 -2.66
C PRO A 61 -2.53 -20.98 -3.11
N ALA A 62 -1.42 -21.59 -2.72
CA ALA A 62 -0.09 -21.14 -3.15
C ALA A 62 0.06 -21.11 -4.69
N SER A 63 -0.51 -22.10 -5.38
CA SER A 63 -0.52 -22.19 -6.84
C SER A 63 -1.20 -20.99 -7.51
N GLU A 64 -2.21 -20.39 -6.86
CA GLU A 64 -2.85 -19.19 -7.37
C GLU A 64 -1.92 -17.97 -7.28
N LEU A 65 -1.11 -17.87 -6.21
CA LEU A 65 -0.16 -16.78 -6.02
C LEU A 65 1.08 -16.90 -6.93
N GLU A 66 1.55 -18.11 -7.20
CA GLU A 66 2.67 -18.36 -8.13
C GLU A 66 2.38 -17.86 -9.55
N ASP A 67 1.11 -17.88 -9.94
CA ASP A 67 0.61 -17.37 -11.21
C ASP A 67 0.22 -15.90 -11.21
N SER A 68 0.32 -15.24 -10.05
CA SER A 68 -0.14 -13.88 -9.86
C SER A 68 0.99 -12.85 -10.01
N TYR A 69 0.60 -11.59 -10.24
CA TYR A 69 1.56 -10.49 -10.28
C TYR A 69 1.69 -9.92 -8.86
N LYS A 70 2.83 -10.11 -8.22
CA LYS A 70 3.16 -9.46 -6.95
C LYS A 70 3.51 -8.02 -7.23
N MET A 71 2.81 -7.09 -6.62
CA MET A 71 3.00 -5.67 -6.87
C MET A 71 4.22 -5.14 -6.12
N LEU A 72 4.98 -4.24 -6.77
CA LEU A 72 6.26 -3.75 -6.27
C LEU A 72 6.21 -2.25 -5.96
N CYS A 73 6.59 -1.89 -4.73
CA CYS A 73 6.97 -0.53 -4.40
C CYS A 73 8.46 -0.33 -4.70
N VAL A 74 8.78 0.31 -5.82
CA VAL A 74 10.15 0.63 -6.26
C VAL A 74 10.74 1.89 -5.58
N ALA A 75 10.09 2.37 -4.52
CA ALA A 75 10.44 3.60 -3.81
C ALA A 75 10.67 4.82 -4.74
N CYS A 76 9.87 4.94 -5.81
CA CYS A 76 9.95 6.10 -6.71
C CYS A 76 9.31 7.37 -6.12
N GLY A 77 8.55 7.24 -5.03
CA GLY A 77 7.91 8.37 -4.33
C GLY A 77 6.59 8.85 -4.93
N ARG A 78 6.19 8.36 -6.11
CA ARG A 78 5.01 8.87 -6.83
C ARG A 78 3.72 8.80 -6.01
N CYS A 79 3.44 7.66 -5.37
CA CYS A 79 2.24 7.47 -4.53
C CYS A 79 2.30 8.30 -3.24
N CYS A 80 3.50 8.68 -2.77
CA CYS A 80 3.63 9.44 -1.53
C CYS A 80 3.63 10.96 -1.78
N ALA A 81 4.09 11.38 -2.96
CA ALA A 81 4.30 12.79 -3.29
C ALA A 81 3.05 13.52 -3.77
N LEU A 82 2.00 12.81 -4.20
CA LEU A 82 0.77 13.39 -4.75
C LEU A 82 -0.44 12.57 -4.29
N ASN A 83 -1.45 13.24 -3.71
CA ASN A 83 -2.72 12.65 -3.30
C ASN A 83 -2.53 11.28 -2.62
N SER A 84 -1.65 11.23 -1.62
CA SER A 84 -1.19 9.98 -1.05
C SER A 84 -2.31 9.13 -0.47
N GLY A 85 -3.41 9.76 -0.03
CA GLY A 85 -4.52 9.09 0.65
C GLY A 85 -4.07 8.31 1.89
N ALA A 86 -2.87 8.60 2.39
CA ALA A 86 -2.26 7.88 3.48
C ALA A 86 -2.94 8.30 4.79
N PHE A 87 -3.23 7.31 5.62
CA PHE A 87 -3.78 7.52 6.94
C PHE A 87 -3.16 6.54 7.94
N ALA A 88 -3.40 6.74 9.23
CA ALA A 88 -3.05 5.81 10.28
C ALA A 88 -4.18 5.67 11.29
N PHE A 89 -4.34 4.47 11.85
CA PHE A 89 -5.09 4.30 13.10
C PHE A 89 -4.27 4.88 14.26
N GLU A 90 -4.95 5.29 15.34
CA GLU A 90 -4.32 5.92 16.52
C GLU A 90 -3.13 5.11 17.05
N ASP A 91 -3.29 3.78 17.21
CA ASP A 91 -2.21 2.92 17.72
C ASP A 91 -1.00 2.81 16.78
N GLU A 92 -1.21 2.96 15.48
CA GLU A 92 -0.12 2.99 14.51
C GLU A 92 0.61 4.32 14.53
N LEU A 93 -0.15 5.43 14.59
CA LEU A 93 0.43 6.78 14.64
C LEU A 93 1.27 6.97 15.91
N LEU A 94 0.75 6.56 17.07
CA LEU A 94 1.49 6.67 18.33
C LEU A 94 2.85 5.97 18.28
N ARG A 95 2.91 4.76 17.72
CA ARG A 95 4.17 4.02 17.53
C ARG A 95 5.13 4.72 16.57
N ILE A 96 4.62 5.31 15.49
CA ILE A 96 5.43 6.08 14.54
C ILE A 96 5.98 7.33 15.23
N SER A 97 5.13 8.07 15.92
CA SER A 97 5.47 9.28 16.67
C SER A 97 6.53 9.02 17.74
N GLU A 98 6.36 7.97 18.53
CA GLU A 98 7.33 7.54 19.53
C GLU A 98 8.68 7.21 18.89
N LYS A 99 8.68 6.43 17.81
CA LYS A 99 9.93 6.03 17.14
C LYS A 99 10.67 7.19 16.50
N LEU A 100 9.94 8.10 15.87
CA LEU A 100 10.51 9.20 15.08
C LEU A 100 10.67 10.50 15.87
N GLY A 101 10.22 10.55 17.13
CA GLY A 101 10.24 11.77 17.93
C GLY A 101 9.38 12.90 17.36
N VAL A 102 8.32 12.57 16.61
CA VAL A 102 7.39 13.55 16.04
C VAL A 102 6.08 13.57 16.81
N PRO A 103 5.50 14.75 17.11
CA PRO A 103 4.24 14.81 17.83
C PRO A 103 3.11 14.16 17.01
N PRO A 104 2.16 13.43 17.62
CA PRO A 104 1.01 12.83 16.94
C PRO A 104 -0.07 13.89 16.61
N ALA A 105 0.34 15.07 16.17
CA ALA A 105 -0.53 16.20 15.87
C ALA A 105 -0.89 16.19 14.37
N PHE A 106 -1.76 15.27 13.99
CA PHE A 106 -2.28 15.17 12.62
C PHE A 106 -3.79 15.41 12.62
N PRO A 107 -4.35 16.02 11.55
CA PRO A 107 -5.79 16.07 11.33
C PRO A 107 -6.38 14.67 11.48
N SER A 108 -7.48 14.59 12.23
CA SER A 108 -8.14 13.32 12.50
C SER A 108 -9.63 13.47 12.48
N ARG A 109 -10.30 12.34 12.29
CA ARG A 109 -11.75 12.23 12.36
C ARG A 109 -12.14 10.96 13.10
N GLU A 110 -13.27 11.05 13.79
CA GLU A 110 -13.93 9.91 14.40
C GLU A 110 -14.83 9.22 13.37
N VAL A 111 -14.73 7.90 13.27
CA VAL A 111 -15.50 7.07 12.34
C VAL A 111 -16.10 5.90 13.08
N VAL A 112 -17.33 5.53 12.73
CA VAL A 112 -17.98 4.34 13.28
C VAL A 112 -17.69 3.16 12.37
N VAL A 113 -16.88 2.22 12.86
CA VAL A 113 -16.42 1.06 12.10
C VAL A 113 -17.17 -0.19 12.54
N ARG A 114 -17.70 -0.91 11.54
CA ARG A 114 -18.44 -2.15 11.71
C ARG A 114 -17.72 -3.12 12.65
N ARG A 115 -18.45 -3.68 13.63
CA ARG A 115 -17.97 -4.69 14.60
C ARG A 115 -16.74 -4.26 15.43
N VAL A 116 -16.38 -2.98 15.41
CA VAL A 116 -15.25 -2.42 16.16
C VAL A 116 -15.72 -1.27 17.06
N GLY A 117 -16.61 -0.41 16.56
CA GLY A 117 -17.08 0.78 17.28
C GLY A 117 -16.44 2.05 16.74
N ARG A 118 -16.36 3.09 17.59
CA ARG A 118 -15.75 4.37 17.21
C ARG A 118 -14.23 4.24 17.17
N LEU A 119 -13.64 4.72 16.09
CA LEU A 119 -12.21 4.78 15.88
C LEU A 119 -11.80 6.17 15.45
N ARG A 120 -10.58 6.56 15.84
CA ARG A 120 -9.92 7.73 15.31
C ARG A 120 -8.99 7.35 14.16
N VAL A 121 -9.15 8.04 13.04
CA VAL A 121 -8.31 7.90 11.86
C VAL A 121 -7.60 9.23 11.62
N TYR A 122 -6.27 9.17 11.49
CA TYR A 122 -5.40 10.33 11.28
C TYR A 122 -4.96 10.40 9.83
N GLU A 123 -5.14 11.56 9.21
CA GLU A 123 -4.68 11.81 7.85
C GLU A 123 -3.18 12.12 7.84
N LEU A 124 -2.45 11.47 6.94
CA LEU A 124 -1.01 11.68 6.75
C LEU A 124 -0.71 12.47 5.48
N GLY A 125 -1.66 12.55 4.55
CA GLY A 125 -1.58 13.30 3.29
C GLY A 125 -1.79 14.80 3.43
N VAL A 126 -1.24 15.42 4.47
CA VAL A 126 -1.57 16.80 4.90
C VAL A 126 -0.75 17.89 4.23
N GLU A 127 0.31 17.51 3.52
CA GLU A 127 1.18 18.45 2.82
C GLU A 127 0.55 18.89 1.49
N ARG A 128 1.06 19.98 0.93
CA ARG A 128 0.57 20.56 -0.35
C ARG A 128 0.41 19.48 -1.43
N GLY A 129 -0.76 19.47 -2.08
CA GLY A 129 -1.10 18.49 -3.11
C GLY A 129 -1.41 17.08 -2.58
N GLY A 130 -1.80 16.96 -1.29
CA GLY A 130 -2.12 15.68 -0.65
C GLY A 130 -0.89 14.82 -0.33
N ARG A 131 0.29 15.45 -0.28
CA ARG A 131 1.56 14.76 -0.08
C ARG A 131 1.61 14.18 1.34
N CYS A 132 2.21 13.00 1.46
CA CYS A 132 2.42 12.37 2.75
C CYS A 132 3.47 13.15 3.57
N TYR A 133 3.13 13.50 4.81
CA TYR A 133 4.00 14.20 5.76
C TYR A 133 5.36 13.49 5.94
N PHE A 134 5.32 12.15 6.03
CA PHE A 134 6.52 11.32 6.22
C PHE A 134 7.34 11.14 4.94
N TYR A 135 6.90 11.67 3.79
CA TYR A 135 7.66 11.58 2.55
C TYR A 135 8.53 12.82 2.34
N ARG A 136 9.83 12.60 2.18
CA ARG A 136 10.81 13.61 1.78
C ARG A 136 11.32 13.27 0.38
N GLY A 137 11.95 14.22 -0.31
CA GLY A 137 12.50 14.01 -1.67
C GLY A 137 13.48 12.84 -1.80
N GLU A 138 14.01 12.37 -0.66
CA GLU A 138 14.90 11.22 -0.55
C GLU A 138 14.20 9.89 -0.21
N GLY A 139 12.94 9.89 0.22
CA GLY A 139 12.19 8.67 0.58
C GLY A 139 11.20 8.83 1.73
N CYS A 140 10.66 7.70 2.18
CA CYS A 140 9.76 7.63 3.34
C CYS A 140 10.57 7.59 4.65
N MET A 141 10.39 8.59 5.51
CA MET A 141 11.07 8.69 6.82
C MET A 141 10.77 7.49 7.72
N VAL A 142 9.51 7.02 7.76
CA VAL A 142 9.10 5.85 8.57
C VAL A 142 9.94 4.60 8.23
N GLU A 143 10.32 4.45 6.97
CA GLU A 143 11.15 3.35 6.50
C GLU A 143 12.64 3.57 6.76
N ARG A 144 13.13 4.80 6.53
CA ARG A 144 14.56 5.14 6.64
C ARG A 144 15.05 5.23 8.08
N GLU A 145 14.26 5.87 8.94
CA GLU A 145 14.63 6.19 10.34
C GLU A 145 14.01 5.18 11.33
N GLY A 146 12.96 4.48 10.89
CA GLY A 146 12.27 3.47 11.68
C GLY A 146 12.49 2.06 11.11
N SER A 147 11.41 1.50 10.58
CA SER A 147 11.37 0.18 9.95
C SER A 147 10.15 0.12 9.04
N TRP A 148 10.21 -0.67 7.97
CA TRP A 148 9.05 -0.92 7.12
C TRP A 148 7.83 -1.42 7.93
N ARG A 149 8.06 -2.12 9.05
CA ARG A 149 7.00 -2.64 9.95
C ARG A 149 6.20 -1.53 10.64
N LEU A 150 6.77 -0.33 10.76
CA LEU A 150 6.10 0.83 11.36
C LEU A 150 5.16 1.52 10.38
N LYS A 151 5.31 1.32 9.06
CA LYS A 151 4.39 1.89 8.07
C LYS A 151 2.95 1.53 8.42
N PRO A 152 1.99 2.46 8.39
CA PRO A 152 0.58 2.15 8.60
C PRO A 152 0.11 1.03 7.67
N ILE A 153 -0.89 0.25 8.10
CA ILE A 153 -1.41 -0.87 7.30
C ILE A 153 -1.78 -0.43 5.88
N ILE A 154 -2.45 0.72 5.73
CA ILE A 154 -2.81 1.26 4.42
C ILE A 154 -1.57 1.51 3.56
N CYS A 155 -0.48 2.01 4.12
CA CYS A 155 0.78 2.26 3.40
C CYS A 155 1.53 0.96 3.00
N LEU A 156 1.29 -0.14 3.72
CA LEU A 156 1.84 -1.45 3.37
C LEU A 156 1.07 -2.10 2.24
N ILE A 157 -0.26 -2.06 2.33
CA ILE A 157 -1.14 -2.72 1.37
C ILE A 157 -1.48 -1.85 0.16
N HIS A 158 -1.27 -0.54 0.21
CA HIS A 158 -1.44 0.38 -0.92
C HIS A 158 -0.10 0.47 -1.65
N PHE A 159 -0.07 0.00 -2.88
CA PHE A 159 1.12 -0.06 -3.71
C PHE A 159 0.79 0.47 -5.10
N CYS A 160 1.84 0.86 -5.81
CA CYS A 160 1.73 1.24 -7.20
C CYS A 160 1.40 0.00 -8.04
N SER A 161 0.24 -0.02 -8.70
CA SER A 161 -0.09 -1.10 -9.66
C SER A 161 0.73 -1.03 -10.96
N LEU A 162 1.68 -0.09 -11.06
CA LEU A 162 2.54 0.09 -12.23
C LEU A 162 3.64 -0.95 -12.34
N PHE A 163 4.22 -1.37 -11.21
CA PHE A 163 5.36 -2.29 -11.19
C PHE A 163 4.96 -3.60 -10.52
N ALA A 164 5.39 -4.70 -11.10
CA ALA A 164 5.10 -6.02 -10.57
C ALA A 164 6.24 -7.01 -10.80
N GLU A 165 6.23 -8.08 -10.04
CA GLU A 165 7.05 -9.27 -10.19
C GLU A 165 6.15 -10.48 -10.39
N ARG A 166 6.53 -11.38 -11.29
CA ARG A 166 5.90 -12.68 -11.43
C ARG A 166 6.97 -13.70 -11.77
N ARG A 167 7.08 -14.76 -10.95
CA ARG A 167 8.06 -15.85 -11.13
C ARG A 167 9.50 -15.33 -11.34
N GLY A 168 9.93 -14.37 -10.52
CA GLY A 168 11.28 -13.78 -10.59
C GLY A 168 11.53 -12.81 -11.75
N LYS A 169 10.52 -12.52 -12.57
CA LYS A 169 10.60 -11.59 -13.69
C LYS A 169 9.88 -10.29 -13.38
N PHE A 170 10.41 -9.17 -13.89
CA PHE A 170 9.82 -7.85 -13.68
C PHE A 170 8.84 -7.50 -14.77
N TYR A 171 7.77 -6.81 -14.38
CA TYR A 171 6.70 -6.40 -15.26
C TYR A 171 6.29 -4.95 -15.00
N ILE A 172 5.93 -4.25 -16.07
CA ILE A 172 5.41 -2.88 -16.01
C ILE A 172 4.03 -2.83 -16.65
N LYS A 173 3.09 -2.16 -15.99
CA LYS A 173 1.76 -1.91 -16.53
C LYS A 173 1.85 -0.93 -17.69
N VAL A 174 1.52 -1.39 -18.89
CA VAL A 174 1.57 -0.61 -20.12
C VAL A 174 0.18 -0.18 -20.61
N GLY A 175 -0.87 -0.74 -20.01
CA GLY A 175 -2.24 -0.40 -20.39
C GLY A 175 -3.28 -1.00 -19.45
N VAL A 176 -4.53 -0.71 -19.79
CA VAL A 176 -5.71 -1.28 -19.14
C VAL A 176 -6.70 -1.65 -20.24
N LYS A 177 -7.19 -2.89 -20.21
CA LYS A 177 -8.29 -3.34 -21.06
C LYS A 177 -9.59 -3.36 -20.24
N ARG A 178 -10.67 -2.84 -20.79
CA ARG A 178 -12.00 -2.99 -20.19
C ARG A 178 -12.62 -4.30 -20.66
N LEU A 179 -13.09 -5.13 -19.73
CA LEU A 179 -13.79 -6.38 -20.01
C LEU A 179 -14.89 -6.56 -18.97
N GLU A 180 -16.15 -6.68 -19.43
CA GLU A 180 -17.31 -6.95 -18.55
C GLU A 180 -17.41 -5.97 -17.36
N GLY A 181 -17.19 -4.68 -17.62
CA GLY A 181 -17.23 -3.65 -16.58
C GLY A 181 -16.00 -3.59 -15.66
N ARG A 182 -15.06 -4.54 -15.76
CA ARG A 182 -13.81 -4.57 -14.99
C ARG A 182 -12.62 -4.03 -15.79
N PHE A 183 -11.63 -3.49 -15.09
CA PHE A 183 -10.39 -2.97 -15.64
C PHE A 183 -9.26 -3.99 -15.47
N LEU A 184 -8.79 -4.56 -16.57
CA LEU A 184 -7.71 -5.54 -16.61
C LEU A 184 -6.38 -4.84 -16.89
N PRO A 185 -5.42 -4.82 -15.93
CA PRO A 185 -4.08 -4.31 -16.22
C PRO A 185 -3.36 -5.19 -17.24
N ILE A 186 -2.72 -4.56 -18.21
CA ILE A 186 -1.83 -5.21 -19.17
C ILE A 186 -0.39 -4.97 -18.71
N TYR A 187 0.32 -6.05 -18.44
CA TYR A 187 1.71 -6.04 -17.99
C TYR A 187 2.64 -6.53 -19.09
N ARG A 188 3.75 -5.81 -19.31
CA ARG A 188 4.85 -6.19 -20.20
C ARG A 188 6.06 -6.58 -19.37
N GLU A 189 6.68 -7.71 -19.70
CA GLU A 189 7.95 -8.13 -19.10
C GLU A 189 9.06 -7.13 -19.47
N VAL A 190 9.91 -6.78 -18.51
CA VAL A 190 11.04 -5.86 -18.71
C VAL A 190 12.30 -6.44 -18.09
N SER A 191 13.45 -6.09 -18.67
CA SER A 191 14.74 -6.44 -18.07
C SER A 191 14.99 -5.62 -16.79
N PRO A 192 15.89 -6.09 -15.89
CA PRO A 192 16.31 -5.31 -14.72
C PRO A 192 16.85 -3.91 -15.08
N SER A 193 17.63 -3.82 -16.17
CA SER A 193 18.20 -2.54 -16.63
C SER A 193 17.16 -1.59 -17.23
N GLU A 194 16.10 -2.11 -17.86
CA GLU A 194 14.97 -1.31 -18.30
C GLU A 194 14.13 -0.83 -17.10
N LEU A 195 13.87 -1.70 -16.13
CA LEU A 195 13.19 -1.34 -14.90
C LEU A 195 13.92 -0.19 -14.18
N GLU A 196 15.23 -0.31 -13.99
CA GLU A 196 16.04 0.70 -13.30
C GLU A 196 15.95 2.07 -14.00
N ARG A 197 16.06 2.11 -15.33
CA ARG A 197 15.92 3.35 -16.10
C ARG A 197 14.56 4.02 -15.88
N ILE A 198 13.48 3.24 -15.89
CA ILE A 198 12.10 3.73 -15.69
C ILE A 198 11.91 4.22 -14.24
N VAL A 199 12.44 3.49 -13.26
CA VAL A 199 12.40 3.88 -11.84
C VAL A 199 13.13 5.20 -11.64
N GLU A 200 14.30 5.37 -12.24
CA GLU A 200 15.09 6.60 -12.10
C GLU A 200 14.44 7.79 -12.81
N GLU A 201 13.79 7.57 -13.95
CA GLU A 201 12.96 8.60 -14.57
C GLU A 201 11.78 9.00 -13.68
N ALA A 202 11.08 8.03 -13.08
CA ALA A 202 9.98 8.30 -12.16
C ALA A 202 10.45 9.10 -10.93
N ARG A 203 11.61 8.74 -10.34
CA ARG A 203 12.24 9.48 -9.24
C ARG A 203 12.57 10.91 -9.64
N ARG A 204 13.19 11.11 -10.81
CA ARG A 204 13.51 12.45 -11.33
C ARG A 204 12.25 13.30 -11.50
N ARG A 205 11.16 12.73 -12.03
CA ARG A 205 9.87 13.43 -12.17
C ARG A 205 9.31 13.83 -10.80
N VAL A 206 9.34 12.93 -9.80
CA VAL A 206 8.88 13.23 -8.44
C VAL A 206 9.73 14.31 -7.76
N ARG A 207 11.07 14.27 -7.90
CA ARG A 207 11.96 15.31 -7.37
C ARG A 207 11.67 16.69 -7.95
N ARG A 208 11.39 16.79 -9.26
CA ARG A 208 11.00 18.07 -9.89
C ARG A 208 9.72 18.65 -9.30
N LEU A 209 8.73 17.79 -9.02
CA LEU A 209 7.49 18.21 -8.33
C LEU A 209 7.79 18.70 -6.91
N TYR A 210 8.68 18.00 -6.20
CA TYR A 210 9.08 18.36 -4.84
C TYR A 210 9.78 19.73 -4.79
N VAL A 211 10.77 19.98 -5.66
CA VAL A 211 11.49 21.27 -5.74
C VAL A 211 10.54 22.43 -6.08
N ARG A 212 9.66 22.27 -7.08
CA ARG A 212 8.70 23.31 -7.44
C ARG A 212 7.72 23.66 -6.31
N SER A 213 7.37 22.69 -5.47
CA SER A 213 6.48 22.92 -4.33
C SER A 213 7.11 23.68 -3.16
N LEU A 214 8.45 23.80 -3.12
CA LEU A 214 9.20 24.53 -2.09
C LEU A 214 9.55 25.97 -2.51
N SER A 215 9.41 26.30 -3.79
CA SER A 215 9.77 27.61 -4.37
C SER A 215 8.57 28.51 -4.65
N SER A 216 7.39 28.18 -4.11
CA SER A 216 6.14 28.95 -4.25
C SER A 216 5.33 28.89 -2.97
#